data_AF-C6T2W7-F1
#
_entry.id   AF-C6T2W7-F1
#
_cell.length_a   1.000
_cell.length_b   1.000
_cell.length_c   1.000
_cell.angle_alpha   90.00
_cell.angle_beta   90.00
_cell.angle_gamma   90.00
#
_symmetry.space_group_name_H-M   'P 1'
#
loop_
_entity.id
_entity.type
_entity.pdbx_description
1 polymer ?
#
loop_
_entity_poly.entity_id
_entity_poly.type
_entity_poly.pdbx_seq_one_letter_code
_entity_poly.pdbx_strand_id
1 'polypeptide(L)'
;MASATEAINKLLFIFLFLQQYSLLIMADDSVSVPVPADWPQQFHSVLFINRSGDLQKTDLWYDWPNGRNFNIIQHQLGVLKYDLEWDNGTSFYYTLEPFDKTCKIVHFEVGILRPNWLHGANYLGQEHVDNFLCNVWEKVDFISYYEDVLTRRPVKRIFSSSGMVAHVMTFEVGAVLEDKHWQAPVYCFGDAETQNKTSTSLLHSQDAFPGGSSHGILMR
;
A
#
# COMPACT_ATOMS: atom_id res chain seq x y z
N MET A 1 -43.36 -53.26 32.84
CA MET A 1 -43.98 -52.41 31.80
C MET A 1 -43.40 -51.02 31.95
N ALA A 2 -42.46 -50.63 31.08
CA ALA A 2 -41.96 -49.26 31.08
C ALA A 2 -43.14 -48.32 30.81
N SER A 3 -43.32 -47.30 31.63
CA SER A 3 -44.43 -46.35 31.51
C SER A 3 -44.34 -45.64 30.16
N ALA A 4 -45.46 -45.52 29.43
CA ALA A 4 -45.51 -44.82 28.15
C ALA A 4 -44.87 -43.41 28.22
N THR A 5 -44.92 -42.78 29.39
CA THR A 5 -44.30 -41.49 29.68
C THR A 5 -42.76 -41.50 29.60
N GLU A 6 -42.11 -42.59 30.02
CA GLU A 6 -40.64 -42.72 29.92
C GLU A 6 -40.18 -42.89 28.47
N ALA A 7 -40.97 -43.60 27.67
CA ALA A 7 -40.69 -43.77 26.24
C ALA A 7 -40.84 -42.45 25.47
N ILE A 8 -41.88 -41.66 25.77
CA ILE A 8 -42.11 -40.34 25.18
C ILE A 8 -40.98 -39.36 25.56
N ASN A 9 -40.56 -39.33 26.83
CA ASN A 9 -39.48 -38.46 27.28
C ASN A 9 -38.15 -38.81 26.59
N LYS A 10 -37.83 -40.10 26.43
CA LYS A 10 -36.62 -40.52 25.69
C LYS A 10 -36.67 -40.11 24.22
N LEU A 11 -37.83 -40.22 23.57
CA LEU A 11 -38.01 -39.80 22.18
C LEU A 11 -37.84 -38.28 22.01
N LEU A 12 -38.34 -37.50 22.98
CA LEU A 12 -38.19 -36.04 23.00
C LEU A 12 -36.73 -35.62 23.17
N PHE A 13 -35.99 -36.28 24.07
CA PHE A 13 -34.55 -36.03 24.27
C PHE A 13 -33.73 -36.39 23.03
N ILE A 14 -34.05 -37.49 22.35
CA ILE A 14 -33.40 -37.88 21.09
C ILE A 14 -33.68 -36.85 20.00
N PHE A 15 -34.91 -36.35 19.89
CA PHE A 15 -35.28 -35.31 18.93
C PHE A 15 -34.55 -33.99 19.19
N LEU A 16 -34.42 -33.57 20.46
CA LEU A 16 -33.64 -32.38 20.85
C LEU A 16 -32.14 -32.53 20.55
N PHE A 17 -31.57 -33.71 20.80
CA PHE A 17 -30.17 -34.01 20.44
C PHE A 17 -29.96 -34.04 18.91
N LEU A 18 -30.92 -34.57 18.14
CA LEU A 18 -30.89 -34.56 16.67
C LEU A 18 -31.01 -33.14 16.11
N GLN A 19 -31.80 -32.26 16.73
CA GLN A 19 -31.88 -30.85 16.33
C GLN A 19 -30.60 -30.08 16.65
N GLN A 20 -29.94 -30.34 17.78
CA GLN A 20 -28.62 -29.79 18.09
C GLN A 20 -27.53 -30.31 17.12
N TYR A 21 -27.55 -31.60 16.76
CA TYR A 21 -26.64 -32.15 15.75
C TYR A 21 -26.89 -31.57 14.36
N SER A 22 -28.15 -31.32 13.98
CA SER A 22 -28.49 -30.69 12.70
C SER A 22 -28.05 -29.22 12.62
N LEU A 23 -28.07 -28.48 13.74
CA LEU A 23 -27.51 -27.12 13.83
C LEU A 23 -25.98 -27.11 13.76
N LEU A 24 -25.30 -28.15 14.28
CA LEU A 24 -23.85 -28.30 14.21
C LEU A 24 -23.34 -28.68 12.80
N ILE A 25 -24.15 -29.36 11.98
CA ILE A 25 -23.77 -29.81 10.63
C ILE A 25 -23.93 -28.69 9.57
N MET A 26 -24.67 -27.62 9.87
CA MET A 26 -24.89 -26.49 8.94
C MET A 26 -23.83 -25.37 9.03
N ALA A 27 -22.77 -25.57 9.83
CA ALA A 27 -21.69 -24.60 9.97
C ALA A 27 -20.37 -25.14 9.38
N ASP A 28 -20.44 -25.71 8.19
CA ASP A 28 -19.27 -25.82 7.30
C ASP A 28 -19.59 -25.05 6.02
N ASP A 29 -19.84 -23.75 6.20
CA ASP A 29 -19.74 -22.81 5.10
C ASP A 29 -18.23 -22.69 4.86
N SER A 30 -17.71 -23.44 3.90
CA SER A 30 -16.33 -23.29 3.47
C SER A 30 -16.20 -21.87 2.91
N VAL A 31 -15.96 -20.90 3.79
CA VAL A 31 -15.83 -19.49 3.44
C VAL A 31 -14.71 -19.41 2.42
N SER A 32 -15.08 -19.26 1.16
CA SER A 32 -14.12 -19.13 0.09
C SER A 32 -13.24 -17.94 0.44
N VAL A 33 -11.93 -18.16 0.55
CA VAL A 33 -10.96 -17.09 0.78
C VAL A 33 -11.25 -16.01 -0.27
N PRO A 34 -11.42 -14.74 0.14
CA PRO A 34 -11.71 -13.67 -0.82
C PRO A 34 -10.60 -13.60 -1.88
N VAL A 35 -10.86 -12.96 -3.01
CA VAL A 35 -9.82 -12.67 -4.02
C VAL A 35 -9.57 -11.17 -3.96
N PRO A 36 -8.31 -10.67 -3.98
CA PRO A 36 -8.06 -9.24 -4.02
C PRO A 36 -8.64 -8.61 -5.30
N ALA A 37 -9.13 -7.37 -5.23
CA ALA A 37 -9.63 -6.67 -6.40
C ALA A 37 -8.45 -6.16 -7.24
N ASP A 38 -8.60 -6.25 -8.56
CA ASP A 38 -7.72 -5.52 -9.47
C ASP A 38 -7.88 -4.01 -9.26
N TRP A 39 -6.78 -3.28 -9.38
CA TRP A 39 -6.88 -1.83 -9.45
C TRP A 39 -7.67 -1.39 -10.69
N PRO A 40 -8.43 -0.30 -10.59
CA PRO A 40 -9.01 0.32 -11.76
C PRO A 40 -7.94 0.73 -12.77
N GLN A 41 -8.31 0.77 -14.05
CA GLN A 41 -7.40 1.18 -15.12
C GLN A 41 -6.89 2.61 -14.95
N GLN A 42 -7.72 3.48 -14.36
CA GLN A 42 -7.40 4.87 -14.08
C GLN A 42 -8.00 5.28 -12.76
N PHE A 43 -7.27 6.03 -11.95
CA PHE A 43 -7.80 6.65 -10.73
C PHE A 43 -6.91 7.80 -10.24
N HIS A 44 -7.50 8.63 -9.37
CA HIS A 44 -6.77 9.56 -8.52
C HIS A 44 -6.93 9.15 -7.06
N SER A 45 -5.88 9.32 -6.26
CA SER A 45 -5.93 9.06 -4.83
C SER A 45 -5.08 10.06 -4.08
N VAL A 46 -5.62 10.62 -3.00
CA VAL A 46 -4.85 11.36 -2.01
C VAL A 46 -4.39 10.39 -0.93
N LEU A 47 -3.09 10.32 -0.71
CA LEU A 47 -2.46 9.50 0.31
C LEU A 47 -1.86 10.39 1.42
N PHE A 48 -2.00 9.93 2.66
CA PHE A 48 -1.19 10.41 3.78
C PHE A 48 -0.15 9.35 4.10
N ILE A 49 1.13 9.70 3.99
CA ILE A 49 2.23 8.76 4.13
C ILE A 49 3.11 9.20 5.30
N ASN A 50 3.42 8.25 6.17
CA ASN A 50 4.36 8.39 7.27
C ASN A 50 5.52 7.42 7.06
N ARG A 51 6.74 7.95 6.99
CA ARG A 51 7.97 7.18 7.00
C ARG A 51 8.77 7.50 8.25
N SER A 52 8.54 6.74 9.32
CA SER A 52 9.26 6.90 10.60
C SER A 52 9.26 8.34 11.16
N GLY A 53 8.19 9.09 10.94
CA GLY A 53 8.03 10.48 11.37
C GLY A 53 8.16 11.52 10.25
N ASP A 54 8.67 11.14 9.06
CA ASP A 54 8.62 12.00 7.86
C ASP A 54 7.22 11.89 7.22
N LEU A 55 6.41 12.93 7.43
CA LEU A 55 5.03 12.98 7.00
C LEU A 55 4.91 13.68 5.63
N GLN A 56 4.17 13.07 4.72
CA GLN A 56 3.85 13.66 3.42
C GLN A 56 2.40 13.42 2.99
N LYS A 57 1.86 14.37 2.24
CA LYS A 57 0.66 14.19 1.41
C LYS A 57 1.14 13.85 0.00
N THR A 58 0.51 12.85 -0.62
CA THR A 58 0.79 12.48 -2.02
C THR A 58 -0.49 12.44 -2.82
N ASP A 59 -0.55 13.18 -3.91
CA ASP A 59 -1.57 13.00 -4.94
C ASP A 59 -1.04 12.00 -5.97
N LEU A 60 -1.65 10.82 -6.02
CA LEU A 60 -1.33 9.72 -6.91
C LEU A 60 -2.31 9.73 -8.09
N TRP A 61 -1.81 9.97 -9.28
CA TRP A 61 -2.54 9.78 -10.54
C TRP A 61 -2.03 8.52 -11.21
N TYR A 62 -2.93 7.57 -11.43
CA TYR A 62 -2.62 6.30 -12.08
C TYR A 62 -3.36 6.21 -13.41
N ASP A 63 -2.64 5.93 -14.49
CA ASP A 63 -3.20 5.83 -15.85
C ASP A 63 -2.54 4.69 -16.61
N TRP A 64 -3.04 3.47 -16.36
CA TRP A 64 -2.51 2.25 -16.94
C TRP A 64 -2.64 2.15 -18.47
N PRO A 65 -3.77 2.54 -19.11
CA PRO A 65 -3.87 2.50 -20.58
C PRO A 65 -2.79 3.31 -21.29
N ASN A 66 -2.28 4.37 -20.66
CA ASN A 66 -1.21 5.22 -21.18
C ASN A 66 0.15 4.94 -20.53
N GLY A 67 0.28 3.87 -19.74
CA GLY A 67 1.55 3.43 -19.17
C GLY A 67 2.23 4.44 -18.26
N ARG A 68 1.47 5.20 -17.46
CA ARG A 68 2.01 6.31 -16.66
C ARG A 68 1.43 6.38 -15.24
N ASN A 69 2.28 6.74 -14.29
CA ASN A 69 1.93 6.92 -12.89
C ASN A 69 2.61 8.21 -12.36
N PHE A 70 1.89 9.04 -11.63
CA PHE A 70 2.39 10.35 -11.23
C PHE A 70 2.07 10.65 -9.77
N ASN A 71 3.13 10.77 -8.96
CA ASN A 71 3.03 11.16 -7.56
C ASN A 71 3.45 12.63 -7.41
N ILE A 72 2.55 13.46 -6.90
CA ILE A 72 2.84 14.84 -6.49
C ILE A 72 2.98 14.82 -4.96
N ILE A 73 4.19 15.04 -4.47
CA ILE A 73 4.60 14.75 -3.10
C ILE A 73 4.89 16.04 -2.35
N GLN A 74 4.08 16.31 -1.32
CA GLN A 74 4.26 17.43 -0.40
C GLN A 74 4.63 16.91 0.99
N HIS A 75 5.89 17.05 1.37
CA HIS A 75 6.33 16.82 2.75
C HIS A 75 5.82 17.94 3.67
N GLN A 76 5.57 17.64 4.94
CA GLN A 76 5.06 18.63 5.91
C GLN A 76 5.97 19.87 6.03
N LEU A 77 7.29 19.67 5.99
CA LEU A 77 8.30 20.74 6.15
C LEU A 77 9.27 20.79 4.96
N GLY A 78 8.86 20.29 3.78
CA GLY A 78 9.76 20.12 2.64
C GLY A 78 9.27 20.74 1.33
N VAL A 79 10.11 20.61 0.31
CA VAL A 79 9.82 21.08 -1.05
C VAL A 79 8.79 20.18 -1.74
N LEU A 80 7.96 20.78 -2.58
CA LEU A 80 7.05 20.04 -3.45
C LEU A 80 7.87 19.27 -4.49
N LYS A 81 7.73 17.94 -4.49
CA LYS A 81 8.42 17.03 -5.40
C LYS A 81 7.43 16.34 -6.32
N TYR A 82 7.94 15.97 -7.49
CA TYR A 82 7.20 15.29 -8.53
C TYR A 82 7.93 13.99 -8.85
N ASP A 83 7.21 12.88 -8.87
CA ASP A 83 7.72 11.57 -9.29
C ASP A 83 6.83 11.04 -10.42
N LEU A 84 7.31 11.21 -11.64
CA LEU A 84 6.64 10.79 -12.88
C LEU A 84 7.27 9.47 -13.36
N GLU A 85 6.47 8.42 -13.33
CA GLU A 85 6.88 7.05 -13.61
C GLU A 85 6.22 6.55 -14.90
N TRP A 86 6.99 5.83 -15.70
CA TRP A 86 6.55 5.21 -16.95
C TRP A 86 6.59 3.68 -16.85
N ASP A 87 5.72 3.03 -17.61
CA ASP A 87 5.63 1.57 -17.69
C ASP A 87 6.92 0.89 -18.20
N ASN A 88 7.75 1.63 -18.93
CA ASN A 88 9.07 1.19 -19.38
C ASN A 88 10.13 1.16 -18.27
N GLY A 89 9.76 1.49 -17.02
CA GLY A 89 10.67 1.48 -15.87
C GLY A 89 11.32 2.83 -15.55
N THR A 90 11.17 3.85 -16.40
CA THR A 90 11.80 5.15 -16.17
C THR A 90 10.98 6.00 -15.21
N SER A 91 11.63 6.54 -14.18
CA SER A 91 11.06 7.50 -13.23
C SER A 91 11.85 8.79 -13.21
N PHE A 92 11.14 9.92 -13.23
CA PHE A 92 11.68 11.26 -13.12
C PHE A 92 11.29 11.88 -11.78
N TYR A 93 12.28 12.11 -10.93
CA TYR A 93 12.13 12.84 -9.68
C TYR A 93 12.57 14.29 -9.88
N TYR A 94 11.66 15.26 -9.78
CA TYR A 94 11.99 16.65 -10.05
C TYR A 94 11.23 17.65 -9.17
N THR A 95 11.66 18.91 -9.25
CA THR A 95 11.09 20.05 -8.54
C THR A 95 10.79 21.19 -9.52
N LEU A 96 9.66 21.86 -9.35
CA LEU A 96 9.26 23.00 -10.19
C LEU A 96 9.36 24.32 -9.41
N GLU A 97 9.24 25.43 -10.14
CA GLU A 97 9.11 26.76 -9.52
C GLU A 97 7.92 26.76 -8.53
N PRO A 98 8.06 27.38 -7.34
CA PRO A 98 9.11 28.35 -6.97
C PRO A 98 10.40 27.73 -6.39
N PHE A 99 10.53 26.40 -6.36
CA PHE A 99 11.74 25.75 -5.84
C PHE A 99 12.84 25.65 -6.90
N ASP A 100 14.08 25.43 -6.45
CA ASP A 100 15.21 25.19 -7.35
C ASP A 100 14.92 24.00 -8.27
N LYS A 101 15.24 24.15 -9.56
CA LYS A 101 15.05 23.09 -10.56
C LYS A 101 16.05 21.97 -10.33
N THR A 102 15.55 20.81 -9.93
CA THR A 102 16.34 19.58 -9.76
C THR A 102 15.71 18.46 -10.57
N CYS A 103 16.52 17.54 -11.10
CA CYS A 103 16.02 16.32 -11.71
C CYS A 103 16.95 15.14 -11.38
N LYS A 104 16.35 14.00 -11.03
CA LYS A 104 17.00 12.71 -10.90
C LYS A 104 16.20 11.69 -11.70
N ILE A 105 16.87 10.99 -12.61
CA ILE A 105 16.28 9.89 -13.38
C ILE A 105 16.67 8.58 -12.69
N VAL A 106 15.69 7.71 -12.50
CA VAL A 106 15.88 6.36 -11.95
C VAL A 106 15.23 5.36 -12.88
N HIS A 107 15.81 4.17 -12.99
CA HIS A 107 15.23 3.08 -13.74
C HIS A 107 14.89 1.92 -12.79
N PHE A 108 13.63 1.48 -12.82
CA PHE A 108 13.11 0.33 -12.10
C PHE A 108 12.65 -0.71 -13.11
N GLU A 109 13.25 -1.91 -13.10
CA GLU A 109 12.98 -2.95 -14.11
C GLU A 109 11.50 -3.36 -14.22
N VAL A 110 10.74 -3.22 -13.13
CA VAL A 110 9.33 -3.63 -13.06
C VAL A 110 8.38 -2.58 -13.67
N GLY A 111 8.77 -1.31 -13.69
CA GLY A 111 7.89 -0.19 -14.05
C GLY A 111 6.74 0.02 -13.08
N ILE A 112 5.68 0.67 -13.56
CA ILE A 112 4.48 0.96 -12.76
C ILE A 112 3.72 -0.34 -12.45
N LEU A 113 3.06 -0.38 -11.29
CA LEU A 113 2.28 -1.55 -10.88
C LEU A 113 1.14 -1.83 -11.86
N ARG A 114 1.01 -3.08 -12.29
CA ARG A 114 -0.11 -3.56 -13.13
C ARG A 114 -1.40 -3.59 -12.31
N PRO A 115 -2.58 -3.49 -12.93
CA PRO A 115 -3.86 -3.58 -12.23
C PRO A 115 -3.98 -4.79 -11.29
N ASN A 116 -3.47 -5.93 -11.74
CA ASN A 116 -3.54 -7.21 -11.03
C ASN A 116 -2.32 -7.51 -10.14
N TRP A 117 -1.52 -6.51 -9.76
CA TRP A 117 -0.28 -6.71 -9.02
C TRP A 117 -0.45 -7.49 -7.70
N LEU A 118 -1.66 -7.48 -7.12
CA LEU A 118 -1.98 -8.18 -5.87
C LEU A 118 -2.37 -9.66 -6.08
N HIS A 119 -2.49 -10.15 -7.32
CA HIS A 119 -2.76 -11.57 -7.60
C HIS A 119 -1.70 -12.49 -6.98
N GLY A 120 -2.15 -13.58 -6.35
CA GLY A 120 -1.28 -14.51 -5.63
C GLY A 120 -0.71 -13.96 -4.31
N ALA A 121 -1.28 -12.87 -3.77
CA ALA A 121 -1.02 -12.44 -2.41
C ALA A 121 -1.60 -13.43 -1.39
N ASN A 122 -0.98 -13.51 -0.21
CA ASN A 122 -1.44 -14.33 0.89
C ASN A 122 -2.53 -13.60 1.67
N TYR A 123 -3.68 -14.24 1.87
CA TYR A 123 -4.74 -13.68 2.71
C TYR A 123 -4.37 -13.84 4.20
N LEU A 124 -4.44 -12.75 4.96
CA LEU A 124 -4.13 -12.76 6.39
C LEU A 124 -5.36 -12.70 7.30
N GLY A 125 -6.55 -12.45 6.73
CA GLY A 125 -7.79 -12.28 7.49
C GLY A 125 -8.35 -10.86 7.39
N GLN A 126 -9.13 -10.47 8.40
CA GLN A 126 -9.78 -9.16 8.46
C GLN A 126 -9.31 -8.34 9.66
N GLU A 127 -9.19 -7.02 9.48
CA GLU A 127 -8.79 -6.08 10.51
C GLU A 127 -9.60 -4.77 10.39
N HIS A 128 -9.90 -4.12 11.52
CA HIS A 128 -10.49 -2.79 11.50
C HIS A 128 -9.39 -1.72 11.42
N VAL A 129 -9.41 -0.90 10.37
CA VAL A 129 -8.43 0.17 10.12
C VAL A 129 -9.17 1.41 9.60
N ASP A 130 -8.89 2.58 10.16
CA ASP A 130 -9.47 3.87 9.75
C ASP A 130 -11.01 3.89 9.65
N ASN A 131 -11.68 3.12 10.53
CA ASN A 131 -13.13 2.86 10.55
C ASN A 131 -13.67 1.97 9.41
N PHE A 132 -12.80 1.26 8.70
CA PHE A 132 -13.15 0.24 7.70
C PHE A 132 -12.85 -1.15 8.24
N LEU A 133 -13.74 -2.11 7.99
CA LEU A 133 -13.40 -3.53 8.09
C LEU A 133 -12.68 -3.91 6.80
N CYS A 134 -11.41 -4.28 6.90
CA CYS A 134 -10.55 -4.53 5.74
C CYS A 134 -10.20 -6.02 5.62
N ASN A 135 -10.19 -6.54 4.40
CA ASN A 135 -9.41 -7.72 4.05
C ASN A 135 -7.93 -7.35 4.00
N VAL A 136 -7.08 -8.19 4.59
CA VAL A 136 -5.64 -7.96 4.68
C VAL A 136 -4.89 -8.97 3.80
N TRP A 137 -4.02 -8.44 2.95
CA TRP A 137 -3.21 -9.19 2.01
C TRP A 137 -1.73 -8.95 2.27
N GLU A 138 -0.92 -9.99 2.18
CA GLU A 138 0.54 -9.90 2.15
C GLU A 138 1.06 -10.23 0.75
N LYS A 139 1.93 -9.37 0.23
CA LYS A 139 2.60 -9.56 -1.06
C LYS A 139 4.11 -9.40 -0.88
N VAL A 140 4.86 -10.34 -1.46
CA VAL A 140 6.34 -10.35 -1.51
C VAL A 140 7.00 -10.13 -0.13
N ASP A 141 6.37 -10.60 0.95
CA ASP A 141 6.85 -10.59 2.35
C ASP A 141 7.17 -9.21 2.97
N PHE A 142 6.95 -8.11 2.24
CA PHE A 142 7.17 -6.75 2.77
C PHE A 142 6.03 -5.77 2.52
N ILE A 143 5.00 -6.16 1.78
CA ILE A 143 3.82 -5.32 1.51
C ILE A 143 2.61 -5.91 2.22
N SER A 144 2.04 -5.16 3.17
CA SER A 144 0.69 -5.44 3.69
C SER A 144 -0.29 -4.46 3.04
N TYR A 145 -1.35 -5.00 2.43
CA TYR A 145 -2.38 -4.23 1.72
C TYR A 145 -3.75 -4.45 2.35
N TYR A 146 -4.40 -3.34 2.70
CA TYR A 146 -5.71 -3.32 3.34
C TYR A 146 -6.75 -2.85 2.34
N GLU A 147 -7.74 -3.69 2.09
CA GLU A 147 -8.85 -3.46 1.16
C GLU A 147 -10.16 -3.47 1.93
N ASP A 148 -10.97 -2.42 1.85
CA ASP A 148 -12.28 -2.39 2.49
C ASP A 148 -13.16 -3.55 2.00
N VAL A 149 -13.75 -4.31 2.93
CA VAL A 149 -14.61 -5.45 2.63
C VAL A 149 -15.85 -5.02 1.83
N LEU A 150 -16.43 -3.88 2.16
CA LEU A 150 -17.68 -3.41 1.56
C LEU A 150 -17.47 -2.86 0.14
N THR A 151 -16.55 -1.90 0.01
CA THR A 151 -16.37 -1.14 -1.24
C THR A 151 -15.22 -1.65 -2.11
N ARG A 152 -14.41 -2.58 -1.60
CA ARG A 152 -13.25 -3.15 -2.30
C ARG A 152 -12.15 -2.13 -2.61
N ARG A 153 -12.19 -0.96 -1.97
CA ARG A 153 -11.22 0.12 -2.18
C ARG A 153 -9.96 -0.06 -1.32
N PRO A 154 -8.79 0.43 -1.77
CA PRO A 154 -7.62 0.52 -0.91
C PRO A 154 -7.89 1.43 0.30
N VAL A 155 -7.45 1.00 1.49
CA VAL A 155 -7.53 1.78 2.73
C VAL A 155 -6.15 2.13 3.26
N LYS A 156 -5.25 1.13 3.32
CA LYS A 156 -3.91 1.29 3.90
C LYS A 156 -2.90 0.38 3.20
N ARG A 157 -1.66 0.83 3.11
CA ARG A 157 -0.52 0.04 2.65
C ARG A 157 0.65 0.21 3.62
N ILE A 158 1.30 -0.89 3.97
CA ILE A 158 2.49 -0.91 4.82
C ILE A 158 3.63 -1.53 4.02
N PHE A 159 4.78 -0.84 3.97
CA PHE A 159 6.02 -1.35 3.40
C PHE A 159 7.02 -1.57 4.53
N SER A 160 7.04 -2.79 5.08
CA SER A 160 7.77 -3.11 6.31
C SER A 160 9.27 -2.84 6.20
N SER A 161 9.88 -3.13 5.05
CA SER A 161 11.30 -2.92 4.76
C SER A 161 11.74 -1.45 4.91
N SER A 162 10.84 -0.52 4.62
CA SER A 162 11.13 0.91 4.58
C SER A 162 10.48 1.71 5.71
N GLY A 163 9.70 1.03 6.58
CA GLY A 163 8.90 1.65 7.64
C GLY A 163 7.82 2.60 7.12
N MET A 164 7.44 2.51 5.85
CA MET A 164 6.46 3.42 5.24
C MET A 164 5.05 2.90 5.45
N VAL A 165 4.19 3.76 5.99
CA VAL A 165 2.75 3.51 6.14
C VAL A 165 2.00 4.56 5.32
N ALA A 166 1.22 4.11 4.35
CA ALA A 166 0.39 4.97 3.51
C ALA A 166 -1.09 4.71 3.80
N HIS A 167 -1.79 5.75 4.25
CA HIS A 167 -3.24 5.78 4.42
C HIS A 167 -3.89 6.43 3.19
N VAL A 168 -5.00 5.87 2.73
CA VAL A 168 -5.73 6.34 1.55
C VAL A 168 -6.87 7.23 2.01
N MET A 169 -6.76 8.52 1.70
CA MET A 169 -7.73 9.54 2.11
C MET A 169 -8.88 9.65 1.11
N THR A 170 -8.58 9.59 -0.18
CA THR A 170 -9.56 9.58 -1.28
C THR A 170 -9.20 8.53 -2.31
N PHE A 171 -10.20 8.04 -3.04
CA PHE A 171 -10.01 7.08 -4.12
C PHE A 171 -11.08 7.31 -5.20
N GLU A 172 -10.69 8.00 -6.27
CA GLU A 172 -11.56 8.48 -7.34
C GLU A 172 -11.34 7.65 -8.59
N VAL A 173 -12.17 6.62 -8.76
CA VAL A 173 -12.09 5.70 -9.89
C VAL A 173 -12.44 6.43 -11.20
N GLY A 174 -11.61 6.25 -12.23
CA GLY A 174 -11.80 6.85 -13.54
C GLY A 174 -11.35 8.31 -13.64
N ALA A 175 -10.80 8.90 -12.58
CA ALA A 175 -10.21 10.23 -12.64
C ALA A 175 -8.95 10.22 -13.53
N VAL A 176 -8.80 11.26 -14.35
CA VAL A 176 -7.70 11.41 -15.32
C VAL A 176 -7.10 12.81 -15.20
N LEU A 177 -5.77 12.89 -15.29
CA LEU A 177 -5.03 14.15 -15.33
C LEU A 177 -4.79 14.57 -16.78
N GLU A 178 -4.94 15.86 -17.10
CA GLU A 178 -4.70 16.38 -18.44
C GLU A 178 -3.30 16.03 -18.97
N ASP A 179 -3.21 15.64 -20.24
CA ASP A 179 -1.98 15.15 -20.89
C ASP A 179 -0.76 16.08 -20.73
N LYS A 180 -0.99 17.39 -20.66
CA LYS A 180 0.07 18.40 -20.49
C LYS A 180 0.87 18.23 -19.18
N HIS A 181 0.29 17.60 -18.16
CA HIS A 181 0.94 17.42 -16.86
C HIS A 181 1.85 16.19 -16.80
N TRP A 182 1.76 15.29 -17.78
CA TRP A 182 2.54 14.05 -17.83
C TRP A 182 3.91 14.21 -18.50
N GLN A 183 4.35 15.44 -18.73
CA GLN A 183 5.64 15.71 -19.37
C GLN A 183 6.69 16.04 -18.31
N ALA A 184 7.78 15.27 -18.30
CA ALA A 184 8.95 15.62 -17.51
C ALA A 184 9.55 16.95 -18.02
N PRO A 185 10.09 17.80 -17.14
CA PRO A 185 10.68 19.07 -17.56
C PRO A 185 11.88 18.90 -18.48
N VAL A 186 12.09 19.86 -19.39
CA VAL A 186 13.19 19.81 -20.38
C VAL A 186 14.58 19.69 -19.75
N TYR A 187 14.79 20.24 -18.55
CA TYR A 187 16.07 20.17 -17.85
C TYR A 187 16.39 18.75 -17.33
N CYS A 188 15.42 17.82 -17.34
CA CYS A 188 15.69 16.41 -17.09
C CYS A 188 16.42 15.72 -18.25
N PHE A 189 16.44 16.31 -19.44
CA PHE A 189 17.01 15.70 -20.66
C PHE A 189 18.31 16.36 -21.12
N GLY A 190 18.92 17.23 -20.30
CA GLY A 190 20.20 17.87 -20.59
C GLY A 190 21.39 16.90 -20.49
N ASP A 191 22.56 17.32 -20.99
CA ASP A 191 23.73 16.46 -21.18
C ASP A 191 24.09 15.64 -19.93
N ALA A 192 24.02 14.32 -20.10
CA ALA A 192 24.15 13.28 -19.09
C ALA A 192 25.59 13.10 -18.53
N GLU A 193 26.33 14.18 -18.27
CA GLU A 193 27.72 14.10 -17.81
C GLU A 193 27.90 14.03 -16.28
N THR A 194 26.85 14.04 -15.46
CA THR A 194 27.04 14.06 -13.98
C THR A 194 26.14 13.16 -13.12
N GLN A 195 25.48 12.13 -13.68
CA GLN A 195 24.66 11.20 -12.87
C GLN A 195 25.09 9.72 -12.95
N ASN A 196 26.14 9.38 -13.71
CA ASN A 196 26.60 7.99 -13.96
C ASN A 196 27.61 7.44 -12.93
N LYS A 197 27.55 7.81 -11.64
CA LYS A 197 28.40 7.18 -10.61
C LYS A 197 27.77 7.10 -9.22
N THR A 198 26.63 6.45 -9.05
CA THR A 198 26.30 5.81 -7.75
C THR A 198 25.13 4.81 -7.85
N SER A 199 25.18 3.90 -8.82
CA SER A 199 24.31 2.71 -8.85
C SER A 199 25.07 1.46 -8.40
N THR A 200 25.88 1.57 -7.34
CA THR A 200 26.47 0.43 -6.60
C THR A 200 27.06 0.95 -5.30
N SER A 201 26.23 1.25 -4.29
CA SER A 201 26.60 1.39 -2.85
C SER A 201 25.55 2.25 -2.11
N LEU A 202 24.34 1.73 -1.91
CA LEU A 202 23.47 2.16 -0.81
C LEU A 202 22.92 0.95 -0.03
N LEU A 203 23.79 -0.05 0.12
CA LEU A 203 23.83 -0.85 1.34
C LEU A 203 25.03 -0.29 2.12
N HIS A 204 24.77 0.21 3.33
CA HIS A 204 25.65 0.96 4.23
C HIS A 204 25.93 2.44 3.90
N SER A 205 25.19 3.33 4.58
CA SER A 205 25.80 4.52 5.19
C SER A 205 25.02 4.92 6.44
N GLN A 206 25.53 4.46 7.59
CA GLN A 206 25.31 5.11 8.88
C GLN A 206 26.09 6.43 8.90
N ASP A 207 25.47 7.41 9.56
CA ASP A 207 26.05 8.57 10.26
C ASP A 207 26.87 9.63 9.51
N ALA A 208 26.32 10.86 9.50
CA ALA A 208 27.09 12.09 9.72
C ALA A 208 26.16 13.28 10.13
N PHE A 209 25.96 13.46 11.44
CA PHE A 209 25.60 14.75 12.04
C PHE A 209 26.90 15.50 12.42
N PRO A 210 27.04 16.82 12.16
CA PRO A 210 28.21 17.56 12.63
C PRO A 210 28.01 18.13 14.04
N GLY A 211 28.75 17.56 14.99
CA GLY A 211 29.68 18.25 15.91
C GLY A 211 29.20 19.38 16.84
N GLY A 212 29.37 19.15 18.14
CA GLY A 212 29.42 20.19 19.18
C GLY A 212 29.92 19.67 20.54
N SER A 213 31.24 19.73 20.73
CA SER A 213 32.06 19.22 21.86
C SER A 213 31.81 19.88 23.22
N SER A 214 31.95 19.10 24.32
CA SER A 214 32.65 19.53 25.54
C SER A 214 32.78 18.41 26.61
N HIS A 215 34.00 17.87 26.75
CA HIS A 215 34.77 17.58 27.98
C HIS A 215 34.29 16.57 29.06
N GLY A 216 35.19 15.60 29.34
CA GLY A 216 35.58 15.14 30.70
C GLY A 216 35.02 13.77 31.11
N ILE A 217 35.74 12.65 30.91
CA ILE A 217 36.75 12.02 31.78
C ILE A 217 36.21 11.26 33.03
N LEU A 218 36.60 9.98 33.05
CA LEU A 218 36.81 9.01 34.15
C LEU A 218 35.65 8.27 34.85
N MET A 219 35.69 6.94 34.68
CA MET A 219 35.60 5.87 35.69
C MET A 219 34.77 6.13 36.96
N ARG A 220 33.60 5.48 37.06
CA ARG A 220 33.40 4.27 37.88
C ARG A 220 32.09 3.58 37.51
#